data_AF-X0Z068-F1
#
_entry.id   AF-X0Z068-F1
#
_cell.length_a   1.000
_cell.length_b   1.000
_cell.length_c   1.000
_cell.angle_alpha   90.00
_cell.angle_beta   90.00
_cell.angle_gamma   90.00
#
_symmetry.space_group_name_H-M   'P 1'
#
loop_
_entity.id
_entity.type
_entity.pdbx_description
1 polymer ?
#
loop_
_entity_poly.entity_id
_entity_poly.type
_entity_poly.pdbx_seq_one_letter_code
_entity_poly.pdbx_strand_id
1 'polypeptide(L)'
;MEINERGNQVERSFFPTERYRWDFNRKFTAAGWEQYDTSQDAWYFGVWVNKRLLQIQTYAEGDLTLVKCPDAEHFNAEIKSMNEFYEEGFVAKTIDKDGKMTVYRQDRALFFIKEIKAC
;
A
#
# COMPACT_ATOMS: atom_id res chain seq x y z
N MET A 1 -1.79 21.94 -8.79
CA MET A 1 -1.35 20.54 -8.82
C MET A 1 -0.37 20.38 -7.68
N GLU A 2 -0.67 19.52 -6.71
CA GLU A 2 0.23 19.22 -5.59
C GLU A 2 1.24 18.16 -6.04
N ILE A 3 2.52 18.39 -5.75
CA ILE A 3 3.62 17.47 -6.02
C ILE A 3 4.34 17.20 -4.70
N ASN A 4 4.61 15.93 -4.38
CA ASN A 4 5.36 15.58 -3.17
C ASN A 4 6.88 15.69 -3.39
N GLU A 5 7.66 15.49 -2.32
CA GLU A 5 9.13 15.59 -2.35
C GLU A 5 9.81 14.59 -3.31
N ARG A 6 9.10 13.53 -3.72
CA ARG A 6 9.56 12.51 -4.66
C ARG A 6 9.14 12.79 -6.10
N GLY A 7 8.53 13.94 -6.38
CA GLY A 7 8.12 14.35 -7.73
C GLY A 7 6.78 13.79 -8.20
N ASN A 8 6.00 13.16 -7.31
CA ASN A 8 4.73 12.52 -7.67
C ASN A 8 3.54 13.46 -7.49
N GLN A 9 2.56 13.33 -8.39
CA GLN A 9 1.31 14.07 -8.26
C GLN A 9 0.49 13.53 -7.09
N VAL A 10 -0.03 14.44 -6.27
CA VAL A 10 -0.89 14.12 -5.13
C VAL A 10 -2.30 14.66 -5.37
N GLU A 11 -3.29 13.80 -5.18
CA GLU A 11 -4.70 14.16 -5.13
C GLU A 11 -5.25 13.86 -3.74
N ARG A 12 -6.03 14.80 -3.20
CA ARG A 12 -6.64 14.71 -1.87
C ARG A 12 -8.15 14.81 -1.96
N SER A 13 -8.83 14.00 -1.18
CA SER A 13 -10.28 13.96 -1.10
C SER A 13 -10.72 13.46 0.27
N PHE A 14 -11.99 13.67 0.61
CA PHE A 14 -12.54 13.27 1.91
C PHE A 14 -13.72 12.32 1.72
N PHE A 15 -13.73 11.22 2.49
CA PHE A 15 -14.75 10.19 2.50
C PHE A 15 -15.11 9.85 3.96
N PRO A 16 -16.28 10.25 4.48
CA PRO A 16 -16.69 9.93 5.86
C PRO A 16 -17.14 8.46 5.95
N THR A 17 -16.17 7.55 5.92
CA THR A 17 -16.36 6.09 5.87
C THR A 17 -15.28 5.40 6.68
N GLU A 18 -14.98 4.13 6.36
CA GLU A 18 -13.90 3.34 6.93
C GLU A 18 -13.10 2.70 5.79
N ARG A 19 -11.91 2.17 6.09
CA ARG A 19 -11.05 1.52 5.09
C ARG A 19 -11.71 0.35 4.35
N TYR A 20 -12.70 -0.30 4.99
CA TYR A 20 -13.38 -1.48 4.45
C TYR A 20 -14.11 -1.22 3.12
N ARG A 21 -14.37 0.06 2.81
CA ARG A 21 -14.81 0.51 1.48
C ARG A 21 -13.91 0.00 0.36
N TRP A 22 -12.61 -0.14 0.60
CA TRP A 22 -11.62 -0.63 -0.36
C TRP A 22 -11.32 -2.12 -0.16
N ASP A 23 -11.11 -2.58 1.08
CA ASP A 23 -10.72 -3.96 1.37
C ASP A 23 -11.68 -5.01 0.79
N PHE A 24 -12.99 -4.77 0.89
CA PHE A 24 -14.00 -5.74 0.45
C PHE A 24 -14.58 -5.43 -0.95
N ASN A 25 -14.00 -4.46 -1.65
CA ASN A 25 -14.47 -4.08 -2.97
C ASN A 25 -13.81 -4.95 -4.05
N ARG A 26 -14.55 -5.97 -4.52
CA ARG A 26 -14.08 -6.88 -5.58
C ARG A 26 -13.67 -6.17 -6.87
N LYS A 27 -14.32 -5.06 -7.24
CA LYS A 27 -13.93 -4.30 -8.44
C LYS A 27 -12.58 -3.59 -8.23
N PHE A 28 -12.32 -3.13 -7.01
CA PHE A 28 -11.07 -2.50 -6.63
C PHE A 28 -9.91 -3.51 -6.72
N THR A 29 -10.07 -4.69 -6.11
CA THR A 29 -9.08 -5.78 -6.22
C THR A 29 -8.89 -6.24 -7.66
N ALA A 30 -9.98 -6.45 -8.42
CA ALA A 30 -9.90 -6.85 -9.83
C ALA A 30 -9.22 -5.79 -10.73
N ALA A 31 -9.23 -4.52 -10.32
CA ALA A 31 -8.49 -3.45 -10.97
C ALA A 31 -6.99 -3.45 -10.66
N GLY A 32 -6.49 -4.43 -9.89
CA GLY A 32 -5.07 -4.61 -9.58
C GLY A 32 -4.60 -3.86 -8.34
N TRP A 33 -5.52 -3.38 -7.49
CA TRP A 33 -5.16 -2.83 -6.20
C TRP A 33 -4.90 -3.95 -5.19
N GLU A 34 -3.75 -3.86 -4.55
CA GLU A 34 -3.29 -4.79 -3.51
C GLU A 34 -3.05 -3.99 -2.22
N GLN A 35 -3.44 -4.53 -1.07
CA GLN A 35 -3.18 -3.90 0.22
C GLN A 35 -1.69 -4.00 0.55
N TYR A 36 -1.12 -2.88 0.99
CA TYR A 36 0.22 -2.81 1.56
C TYR A 36 0.09 -2.81 3.09
N ASP A 37 0.45 -3.94 3.72
CA ASP A 37 0.17 -4.15 5.15
C ASP A 37 1.16 -3.36 6.02
N THR A 38 0.60 -2.64 7.00
CA THR A 38 1.35 -1.82 7.95
C THR A 38 1.03 -2.20 9.39
N SER A 39 1.91 -1.88 10.33
CA SER A 39 1.61 -2.05 11.76
C SER A 39 0.49 -1.14 12.27
N GLN A 40 0.08 -0.14 11.47
CA GLN A 40 -0.97 0.83 11.78
C GLN A 40 -2.34 0.44 11.19
N ASP A 41 -2.43 -0.69 10.47
CA ASP A 41 -3.68 -1.12 9.86
C ASP A 41 -4.80 -1.26 10.91
N ALA A 42 -5.84 -0.46 10.72
CA ALA A 42 -7.03 -0.40 11.58
C ALA A 42 -8.23 0.08 10.76
N TRP A 43 -9.45 -0.02 11.30
CA TRP A 43 -10.67 0.39 10.59
C TRP A 43 -10.62 1.84 10.02
N TYR A 44 -9.82 2.71 10.64
CA TYR A 44 -9.62 4.10 10.24
C TYR A 44 -8.39 4.37 9.35
N PHE A 45 -7.53 3.38 9.08
CA PHE A 45 -6.28 3.59 8.33
C PHE A 45 -5.91 2.40 7.44
N GLY A 46 -5.51 2.67 6.19
CA GLY A 46 -4.97 1.66 5.29
C GLY A 46 -4.25 2.23 4.07
N VAL A 47 -3.38 1.39 3.48
CA VAL A 47 -2.62 1.71 2.26
C VAL A 47 -2.83 0.62 1.22
N TRP A 48 -3.04 1.03 -0.03
CA TRP A 48 -3.13 0.13 -1.18
C TRP A 48 -2.27 0.64 -2.32
N VAL A 49 -1.68 -0.28 -3.08
CA VAL A 49 -0.83 0.04 -4.23
C VAL A 49 -1.39 -0.59 -5.49
N ASN A 50 -1.10 0.03 -6.63
CA ASN A 50 -1.44 -0.50 -7.95
C ASN A 50 -0.26 -0.30 -8.90
N LYS A 51 0.54 -1.35 -9.08
CA LYS A 51 1.75 -1.34 -9.92
C LYS A 51 1.46 -1.06 -11.40
N ARG A 52 0.28 -1.45 -11.91
CA ARG A 52 -0.10 -1.21 -13.30
C ARG A 52 -0.41 0.26 -13.56
N LEU A 53 -1.05 0.92 -12.60
CA LEU A 53 -1.39 2.34 -12.69
C LEU A 53 -0.30 3.26 -12.13
N LEU A 54 0.73 2.69 -11.47
CA LEU A 54 1.77 3.42 -10.74
C LEU A 54 1.17 4.33 -9.66
N GLN A 55 0.22 3.81 -8.90
CA GLN A 55 -0.55 4.57 -7.92
C GLN A 55 -0.50 3.98 -6.53
N ILE A 56 -0.55 4.87 -5.53
CA ILE A 56 -0.59 4.53 -4.11
C ILE A 56 -1.71 5.32 -3.48
N GLN A 57 -2.59 4.63 -2.77
CA GLN A 57 -3.73 5.21 -2.09
C GLN A 57 -3.58 5.01 -0.60
N THR A 58 -3.67 6.09 0.16
CA THR A 58 -3.69 6.08 1.62
C THR A 58 -5.01 6.64 2.11
N TYR A 59 -5.67 5.90 2.99
CA TYR A 59 -6.83 6.35 3.73
C TYR A 59 -6.48 6.53 5.20
N ALA A 60 -6.87 7.66 5.80
CA ALA A 60 -6.69 7.96 7.22
C ALA A 60 -7.86 8.81 7.74
N GLU A 61 -8.71 8.25 8.60
CA GLU A 61 -9.77 8.97 9.34
C GLU A 61 -10.70 9.85 8.47
N GLY A 62 -10.90 9.46 7.22
CA GLY A 62 -11.73 10.17 6.25
C GLY A 62 -10.93 10.81 5.13
N ASP A 63 -9.67 11.16 5.36
CA ASP A 63 -8.80 11.68 4.32
C ASP A 63 -8.34 10.55 3.40
N LEU A 64 -8.48 10.79 2.09
CA LEU A 64 -7.96 9.92 1.05
C LEU A 64 -6.92 10.68 0.24
N THR A 65 -5.70 10.17 0.25
CA THR A 65 -4.60 10.66 -0.57
C THR A 65 -4.32 9.64 -1.67
N LEU A 66 -4.27 10.09 -2.92
CA LEU A 66 -3.87 9.29 -4.08
C LEU A 66 -2.61 9.89 -4.68
N VAL A 67 -1.51 9.14 -4.62
CA VAL A 67 -0.25 9.47 -5.27
C VAL A 67 -0.21 8.80 -6.64
N LYS A 68 0.09 9.57 -7.69
CA LYS A 68 0.25 9.10 -9.07
C LYS A 68 1.70 9.31 -9.50
N CYS A 69 2.39 8.22 -9.80
CA CYS A 69 3.79 8.25 -10.18
C CYS A 69 3.92 8.28 -11.72
N PRO A 70 4.84 9.07 -12.29
CA PRO A 70 5.02 9.16 -13.74
C PRO A 70 5.64 7.89 -14.34
N ASP A 71 6.45 7.16 -13.56
CA ASP A 71 7.15 5.96 -14.00
C ASP A 71 7.45 5.00 -12.83
N ALA A 72 8.09 3.86 -13.14
CA ALA A 72 8.44 2.83 -12.18
C ALA A 72 9.53 3.28 -11.19
N GLU A 73 10.43 4.20 -11.56
CA GLU A 73 11.46 4.72 -10.66
C GLU A 73 10.82 5.49 -9.52
N HIS A 74 9.91 6.40 -9.85
CA HIS A 74 9.18 7.19 -8.88
C HIS A 74 8.26 6.33 -8.00
N PHE A 75 7.61 5.32 -8.59
CA PHE A 75 6.81 4.36 -7.83
C PHE A 75 7.68 3.56 -6.83
N ASN A 76 8.82 3.05 -7.28
CA ASN A 76 9.76 2.34 -6.41
C ASN A 76 10.34 3.25 -5.31
N ALA A 77 10.51 4.54 -5.57
CA ALA A 77 10.91 5.51 -4.56
C ALA A 77 9.85 5.69 -3.46
N GLU A 78 8.55 5.67 -3.82
CA GLU A 78 7.46 5.64 -2.84
C GLU A 78 7.44 4.34 -2.03
N ILE A 79 7.56 3.17 -2.69
CA ILE A 79 7.64 1.88 -1.98
C ILE A 79 8.80 1.88 -0.97
N LYS A 80 9.97 2.39 -1.38
CA LYS A 80 11.13 2.52 -0.50
C LYS A 80 10.83 3.43 0.69
N SER A 81 10.24 4.60 0.47
CA SER A 81 9.85 5.53 1.53
C SER A 81 8.84 4.90 2.50
N MET A 82 7.84 4.17 1.99
CA MET A 82 6.88 3.45 2.84
C MET A 82 7.52 2.29 3.61
N ASN A 83 8.52 1.61 3.05
CA ASN A 83 9.28 0.58 3.76
C ASN A 83 10.08 1.17 4.93
N GLU A 84 10.63 2.38 4.76
CA GLU A 84 11.39 3.10 5.77
C GLU A 84 10.50 3.71 6.86
N PHE A 85 9.29 4.15 6.48
CA PHE A 85 8.36 4.82 7.40
C PHE A 85 7.47 3.86 8.19
N TYR A 86 6.86 2.87 7.54
CA TYR A 86 5.92 1.94 8.18
C TYR A 86 6.61 0.67 8.65
N GLU A 87 6.45 0.31 9.91
CA GLU A 87 6.69 -1.08 10.34
C GLU A 87 5.71 -2.03 9.62
N GLU A 88 6.14 -3.28 9.41
CA GLU A 88 5.34 -4.29 8.73
C GLU A 88 4.14 -4.75 9.56
N GLY A 89 2.97 -4.82 8.91
CA GLY A 89 1.82 -5.56 9.42
C GLY A 89 2.09 -7.07 9.45
N PHE A 90 1.22 -7.83 10.10
CA PHE A 90 1.28 -9.30 10.07
C PHE A 90 0.10 -9.85 9.27
N VAL A 91 0.38 -10.87 8.47
CA VAL A 91 -0.63 -11.64 7.74
C VAL A 91 -1.23 -12.71 8.64
N ALA A 92 -0.37 -13.41 9.40
CA ALA A 92 -0.79 -14.46 10.31
C ALA A 92 0.21 -14.62 11.46
N LYS A 93 -0.29 -15.12 12.60
CA LYS A 93 0.54 -15.58 13.72
C LYS A 93 0.18 -17.03 14.01
N THR A 94 1.19 -17.87 14.17
CA THR A 94 1.01 -19.28 14.54
C THR A 94 1.81 -19.56 15.80
N ILE A 95 1.32 -20.50 16.60
CA ILE A 95 2.00 -20.99 17.80
C ILE A 95 2.12 -22.50 17.62
N ASP A 96 3.34 -23.03 17.67
CA ASP A 96 3.55 -24.47 17.59
C ASP A 96 3.30 -25.17 18.93
N LYS A 97 3.44 -26.51 18.94
CA LYS A 97 3.21 -27.34 20.12
C LYS A 97 4.15 -27.02 21.30
N ASP A 98 5.29 -26.39 21.04
CA ASP A 98 6.30 -26.03 22.03
C ASP A 98 6.11 -24.58 22.52
N GLY A 99 5.04 -23.90 22.07
CA GLY A 99 4.71 -22.53 22.43
C GLY A 99 5.49 -21.48 21.64
N LYS A 100 6.26 -21.86 20.61
CA LYS A 100 7.01 -20.91 19.81
C LYS A 100 6.08 -20.20 18.82
N MET A 101 6.07 -18.88 18.89
CA MET A 101 5.32 -18.02 17.98
C MET A 101 6.09 -17.76 16.68
N THR A 102 5.44 -17.94 15.54
CA THR A 102 5.92 -17.51 14.22
C THR A 102 4.98 -16.46 13.65
N VAL A 103 5.53 -15.33 13.20
CA VAL A 103 4.78 -14.21 12.60
C VAL A 103 5.07 -14.17 11.11
N TYR A 104 4.04 -14.34 10.29
CA TYR A 104 4.10 -14.23 8.84
C TYR A 104 3.76 -12.80 8.41
N ARG A 105 4.53 -12.26 7.47
CA ARG A 105 4.41 -10.91 6.95
C ARG A 105 4.41 -10.94 5.42
N GLN A 106 3.99 -9.84 4.81
CA GLN A 106 4.09 -9.68 3.36
C GLN A 106 5.57 -9.61 2.93
N ASP A 107 5.91 -10.22 1.79
CA ASP A 107 7.21 -9.98 1.17
C ASP A 107 7.20 -8.63 0.45
N ARG A 108 7.72 -7.60 1.13
CA ARG A 108 7.76 -6.23 0.60
C ARG A 108 8.58 -6.08 -0.68
N ALA A 109 9.48 -7.03 -0.99
CA ALA A 109 10.23 -6.99 -2.24
C ALA A 109 9.34 -7.20 -3.48
N LEU A 110 8.15 -7.79 -3.32
CA LEU A 110 7.18 -8.03 -4.39
C LEU A 110 6.40 -6.77 -4.82
N PHE A 111 6.48 -5.70 -4.03
CA PHE A 111 5.89 -4.40 -4.39
C PHE A 111 6.75 -3.61 -5.37
N PHE A 112 8.06 -3.86 -5.41
CA PHE A 112 8.94 -3.18 -6.36
C PHE A 112 8.69 -3.68 -7.79
N ILE A 113 8.61 -2.73 -8.72
CA ILE A 113 8.58 -3.01 -10.15
C ILE A 113 10.02 -3.26 -10.60
N LYS A 114 10.34 -4.50 -10.95
CA LYS A 114 11.60 -4.86 -11.60
C LYS A 114 11.53 -4.40 -13.06
N GLU A 115 12.66 -3.98 -13.63
CA GLU A 115 12.75 -3.47 -15.00
C GLU A 115 11.80 -4.22 -15.95
N ILE A 116 10.89 -3.47 -16.58
CA ILE A 116 10.11 -3.99 -17.69
C ILE A 116 11.15 -4.16 -18.81
N LYS A 117 11.58 -5.40 -19.07
CA LYS A 117 12.22 -5.69 -20.36
C LYS A 117 11.22 -5.27 -21.42
N ALA A 118 11.51 -4.19 -22.12
CA ALA A 118 10.79 -3.87 -23.34
C ALA A 118 10.89 -5.10 -24.25
N CYS A 119 9.74 -5.71 -24.56
CA CYS A 119 9.64 -6.68 -25.64
C CYS A 119 9.84 -5.95 -26.98
#